data_AF-A0A534W1F4-F1
#
_entry.id   AF-A0A534W1F4-F1
#
_cell.length_a   1.000
_cell.length_b   1.000
_cell.length_c   1.000
_cell.angle_alpha   90.00
_cell.angle_beta   90.00
_cell.angle_gamma   90.00
#
_symmetry.space_group_name_H-M   'P 1'
#
loop_
_entity.id
_entity.type
_entity.pdbx_description
1 polymer ?
#
loop_
_entity_poly.entity_id
_entity_poly.type
_entity_poly.pdbx_seq_one_letter_code
_entity_poly.pdbx_strand_id
1 'polypeptide(L)'
;TLDEPPAQVLRNAASIGIDLQAAIDRGTVQLYYDPPQEIEIDRHFHRIEQIVREFKPTRAVIDSLSTYGSSLGPAGRTFRDFFHALVALMKEHQVTAIYNHENPEMFGMSSMMGDYGVSSLVDNIILLNWVELGDVSRLAVTVTKMRGGPISRVTRECEVVDGVGMRVLARTISPNVQPTPFAGYHGLLARSPERCPSGT
;
A
#
# COMPACT_ATOMS: atom_id res chain seq x y z
N THR A 1 -4.74 13.79 -1.26
CA THR A 1 -3.60 13.61 -0.36
C THR A 1 -3.83 14.42 0.90
N LEU A 2 -3.34 13.93 2.02
CA LEU A 2 -3.42 14.52 3.35
C LEU A 2 -2.02 14.90 3.86
N ASP A 3 -0.96 14.42 3.20
CA ASP A 3 0.40 14.52 3.72
C ASP A 3 1.23 15.55 2.94
N GLU A 4 1.04 15.64 1.61
CA GLU A 4 1.82 16.50 0.75
C GLU A 4 0.95 17.56 0.04
N PRO A 5 1.34 18.84 0.05
CA PRO A 5 0.68 19.88 -0.74
C PRO A 5 0.77 19.59 -2.26
N PRO A 6 -0.18 20.09 -3.09
CA PRO A 6 -0.22 19.78 -4.52
C PRO A 6 1.07 20.11 -5.27
N ALA A 7 1.72 21.24 -4.95
CA ALA A 7 2.98 21.63 -5.59
C ALA A 7 4.12 20.62 -5.32
N GLN A 8 4.14 20.01 -4.14
CA GLN A 8 5.11 18.97 -3.80
C GLN A 8 4.81 17.68 -4.56
N VAL A 9 3.54 17.25 -4.61
CA VAL A 9 3.12 16.07 -5.38
C VAL A 9 3.49 16.22 -6.86
N LEU A 10 3.21 17.39 -7.45
CA LEU A 10 3.53 17.67 -8.86
C LEU A 10 5.03 17.60 -9.12
N ARG A 11 5.85 18.20 -8.24
CA ARG A 11 7.31 18.17 -8.34
C ARG A 11 7.85 16.74 -8.20
N ASN A 12 7.37 15.98 -7.21
CA ASN A 12 7.79 14.61 -6.95
C ASN A 12 7.36 13.67 -8.09
N ALA A 13 6.18 13.87 -8.67
CA ALA A 13 5.74 13.14 -9.86
C ALA A 13 6.66 13.42 -11.07
N ALA A 14 6.99 14.69 -11.29
CA ALA A 14 7.88 15.09 -12.38
C ALA A 14 9.28 14.49 -12.25
N SER A 15 9.85 14.41 -11.03
CA SER A 15 11.19 13.83 -10.83
C SER A 15 11.25 12.35 -11.20
N ILE A 16 10.13 11.63 -11.12
CA ILE A 16 10.02 10.22 -11.52
C ILE A 16 9.42 10.03 -12.93
N GLY A 17 9.35 11.09 -13.73
CA GLY A 17 8.92 11.02 -15.14
C GLY A 17 7.40 11.01 -15.36
N ILE A 18 6.60 11.35 -14.34
CA ILE A 18 5.14 11.43 -14.45
C ILE A 18 4.72 12.90 -14.61
N ASP A 19 4.22 13.24 -15.79
CA ASP A 19 3.62 14.56 -16.05
C ASP A 19 2.17 14.62 -15.54
N LEU A 20 2.04 14.80 -14.22
CA LEU A 20 0.76 14.90 -13.54
C LEU A 20 0.02 16.20 -13.88
N GLN A 21 0.75 17.29 -14.13
CA GLN A 21 0.14 18.58 -14.49
C GLN A 21 -0.63 18.47 -15.80
N ALA A 22 -0.03 17.88 -16.84
CA ALA A 22 -0.73 17.70 -18.10
C ALA A 22 -1.95 16.77 -17.97
N ALA A 23 -1.95 15.81 -17.04
CA ALA A 23 -3.11 14.98 -16.77
C ALA A 23 -4.26 15.74 -16.08
N ILE A 24 -3.93 16.69 -15.21
CA ILE A 24 -4.88 17.61 -14.57
C ILE A 24 -5.45 18.58 -15.60
N ASP A 25 -4.60 19.19 -16.43
CA ASP A 25 -5.01 20.16 -17.46
C ASP A 25 -5.96 19.54 -18.50
N ARG A 26 -5.78 18.24 -18.79
CA ARG A 26 -6.70 17.46 -19.64
C ARG A 26 -7.99 17.03 -18.94
N GLY A 27 -8.16 17.32 -17.65
CA GLY A 27 -9.30 16.90 -16.85
C GLY A 27 -9.35 15.39 -16.57
N THR A 28 -8.26 14.65 -16.79
CA THR A 28 -8.21 13.19 -16.57
C THR A 28 -7.86 12.82 -15.14
N VAL A 29 -7.28 13.75 -14.38
CA VAL A 29 -6.92 13.60 -12.98
C VAL A 29 -7.42 14.81 -12.22
N GLN A 30 -7.98 14.57 -11.04
CA GLN A 30 -8.22 15.62 -10.05
C GLN A 30 -7.34 15.35 -8.84
N LEU A 31 -6.64 16.39 -8.37
CA LEU A 31 -5.77 16.34 -7.21
C LEU A 31 -6.37 17.20 -6.10
N TYR A 32 -6.72 16.57 -4.99
CA TYR A 32 -7.24 17.24 -3.80
C TYR A 32 -6.21 17.14 -2.68
N TYR A 33 -6.03 18.23 -1.95
CA TYR A 33 -5.23 18.28 -0.73
C TYR A 33 -6.09 18.83 0.39
N ASP A 34 -6.19 18.06 1.47
CA ASP A 34 -6.93 18.43 2.68
C ASP A 34 -5.98 18.26 3.90
N PRO A 35 -5.56 19.36 4.53
CA PRO A 35 -4.65 19.32 5.68
C PRO A 35 -5.27 18.53 6.84
N PRO A 36 -4.53 17.64 7.51
CA PRO A 36 -5.08 16.76 8.55
C PRO A 36 -5.69 17.51 9.73
N GLN A 37 -5.17 18.70 10.03
CA GLN A 37 -5.63 19.55 11.13
C GLN A 37 -7.02 20.16 10.87
N GLU A 38 -7.49 20.17 9.62
CA GLU A 38 -8.76 20.77 9.20
C GLU A 38 -9.86 19.75 8.90
N ILE A 39 -9.56 18.46 9.11
CA ILE A 39 -10.47 17.36 8.80
C ILE A 39 -11.53 17.24 9.89
N GLU A 40 -12.76 17.55 9.50
CA GLU A 40 -13.97 17.06 10.15
C GLU A 40 -14.44 15.87 9.32
N ILE A 41 -14.56 14.69 9.94
CA ILE A 41 -14.72 13.39 9.26
C ILE A 41 -15.95 13.37 8.36
N ASP A 42 -17.09 13.85 8.88
CA ASP A 42 -18.36 13.72 8.18
C ASP A 42 -18.39 14.63 6.95
N ARG A 43 -17.93 15.87 7.10
CA ARG A 43 -17.73 16.82 6.00
C ARG A 43 -16.72 16.29 4.98
N HIS A 44 -15.65 15.68 5.45
CA HIS A 44 -14.61 15.12 4.59
C HIS A 44 -15.14 13.92 3.77
N PHE A 45 -15.87 13.00 4.42
CA PHE A 45 -16.54 11.89 3.76
C PHE A 45 -17.53 12.40 2.71
N HIS A 46 -18.37 13.36 3.07
CA HIS A 46 -19.34 13.95 2.15
C HIS A 46 -18.66 14.60 0.94
N ARG A 47 -17.53 15.29 1.14
CA ARG A 47 -16.74 15.85 0.03
C ARG A 47 -16.22 14.77 -0.91
N ILE A 48 -15.67 13.67 -0.37
CA ILE A 48 -15.22 12.53 -1.17
C ILE A 48 -16.39 11.93 -1.96
N GLU A 49 -17.56 11.80 -1.33
CA GLU A 49 -18.78 11.33 -1.99
C GLU A 49 -19.17 12.23 -3.18
N GLN A 50 -19.19 13.55 -3.00
CA GLN A 50 -19.49 14.49 -4.08
C GLN A 50 -18.48 14.35 -5.24
N ILE A 51 -17.17 14.27 -4.93
CA ILE A 51 -16.12 14.09 -5.94
C ILE A 51 -16.37 12.79 -6.73
N VAL A 52 -16.64 11.67 -6.06
CA VAL A 52 -16.89 10.39 -6.73
C VAL A 52 -18.14 10.45 -7.61
N ARG A 53 -19.21 11.11 -7.15
CA ARG A 53 -20.47 11.25 -7.91
C ARG A 53 -20.33 12.14 -9.13
N GLU A 54 -19.60 13.26 -9.01
CA GLU A 54 -19.45 14.26 -10.06
C GLU A 54 -18.38 13.86 -11.09
N PHE A 55 -17.19 13.50 -10.61
CA PHE A 55 -16.04 13.17 -11.47
C PHE A 55 -16.12 11.76 -12.06
N LYS A 56 -16.81 10.83 -11.37
CA LYS A 56 -16.97 9.41 -11.77
C LYS A 56 -15.63 8.74 -12.09
N PRO A 57 -14.66 8.76 -11.16
CA PRO A 57 -13.34 8.19 -11.39
C PRO A 57 -13.42 6.68 -11.62
N THR A 58 -12.55 6.16 -12.49
CA THR A 58 -12.30 4.71 -12.57
C THR A 58 -11.30 4.24 -11.51
N ARG A 59 -10.47 5.17 -11.01
CA ARG A 59 -9.40 4.94 -10.04
C ARG A 59 -9.33 6.07 -9.02
N ALA A 60 -9.12 5.72 -7.75
CA ALA A 60 -8.90 6.68 -6.67
C ALA A 60 -7.67 6.30 -5.86
N VAL A 61 -6.89 7.29 -5.43
CA VAL A 61 -5.75 7.10 -4.53
C VAL A 61 -5.97 7.97 -3.30
N ILE A 62 -5.98 7.36 -2.12
CA ILE A 62 -6.07 8.06 -0.83
C ILE A 62 -4.74 7.92 -0.12
N ASP A 63 -4.12 9.06 0.13
CA ASP A 63 -2.76 9.17 0.62
C ASP A 63 -2.69 10.16 1.79
N SER A 64 -2.52 9.76 3.05
CA SER A 64 -2.46 8.38 3.56
C SER A 64 -3.61 8.05 4.53
N LEU A 65 -3.91 6.76 4.67
CA LEU A 65 -4.78 6.23 5.73
C LEU A 65 -4.17 6.40 7.12
N SER A 66 -2.85 6.40 7.23
CA SER A 66 -2.14 6.57 8.50
C SER A 66 -2.50 7.90 9.16
N THR A 67 -2.66 8.94 8.34
CA THR A 67 -3.04 10.27 8.78
C THR A 67 -4.46 10.34 9.35
N TYR A 68 -5.42 9.57 8.81
CA TYR A 68 -6.70 9.40 9.50
C TYR A 68 -6.52 8.66 10.83
N GLY A 69 -5.73 7.59 10.86
CA GLY A 69 -5.47 6.84 12.09
C GLY A 69 -4.94 7.71 13.24
N SER A 70 -4.03 8.64 12.94
CA SER A 70 -3.48 9.59 13.91
C SER A 70 -4.44 10.74 14.25
N SER A 71 -5.17 11.28 13.27
CA SER A 71 -6.04 12.46 13.48
C SER A 71 -7.35 12.14 14.19
N LEU A 72 -7.86 10.90 14.08
CA LEU A 72 -9.16 10.53 14.63
C LEU A 72 -9.13 10.07 16.10
N GLY A 73 -7.94 10.10 16.73
CA GLY A 73 -7.77 9.85 18.17
C GLY A 73 -7.95 8.38 18.60
N PRO A 74 -7.83 8.08 19.91
CA PRO A 74 -7.75 6.71 20.46
C PRO A 74 -9.04 5.88 20.33
N ALA A 75 -10.11 6.44 19.78
CA ALA A 75 -11.32 5.68 19.45
C ALA A 75 -11.15 4.95 18.11
N GLY A 76 -10.33 3.90 18.09
CA GLY A 76 -10.05 3.11 16.87
C GLY A 76 -11.29 2.56 16.12
N ARG A 77 -12.47 2.56 16.76
CA ARG A 77 -13.77 2.30 16.09
C ARG A 77 -14.11 3.36 15.06
N THR A 78 -13.93 4.65 15.36
CA THR A 78 -14.29 5.76 14.47
C THR A 78 -13.49 5.69 13.15
N PHE A 79 -12.19 5.43 13.23
CA PHE A 79 -11.36 5.25 12.02
C PHE A 79 -11.79 4.03 11.20
N ARG A 80 -12.05 2.90 11.85
CA ARG A 80 -12.48 1.68 11.17
C ARG A 80 -13.83 1.86 10.48
N ASP A 81 -14.78 2.53 11.12
CA ASP A 81 -16.12 2.78 10.58
C ASP A 81 -16.05 3.74 9.38
N PHE A 82 -15.27 4.81 9.50
CA PHE A 82 -14.98 5.72 8.38
C PHE A 82 -14.31 5.00 7.22
N PHE A 83 -13.28 4.18 7.47
CA PHE A 83 -12.61 3.44 6.41
C PHE A 83 -13.53 2.40 5.76
N HIS A 84 -14.38 1.73 6.54
CA HIS A 84 -15.42 0.86 6.00
C HIS A 84 -16.37 1.63 5.07
N ALA A 85 -16.82 2.82 5.47
CA ALA A 85 -17.66 3.67 4.63
C ALA A 85 -16.96 4.08 3.33
N LEU A 86 -15.67 4.44 3.38
CA LEU A 86 -14.89 4.75 2.18
C LEU A 86 -14.78 3.55 1.23
N VAL A 87 -14.49 2.36 1.77
CA VAL A 87 -14.42 1.14 0.95
C VAL A 87 -15.78 0.82 0.33
N ALA A 88 -16.86 0.98 1.08
CA ALA A 88 -18.22 0.77 0.59
C ALA A 88 -18.57 1.74 -0.55
N LEU A 89 -18.29 3.04 -0.38
CA LEU A 89 -18.49 4.07 -1.41
C LEU A 89 -17.74 3.73 -2.71
N MET A 90 -16.46 3.38 -2.61
CA MET A 90 -15.65 3.03 -3.79
C MET A 90 -16.19 1.78 -4.49
N LYS A 91 -16.63 0.76 -3.71
CA LYS A 91 -17.24 -0.45 -4.25
C LYS A 91 -18.59 -0.18 -4.92
N GLU A 92 -19.44 0.62 -4.31
CA GLU A 92 -20.75 1.01 -4.87
C GLU A 92 -20.58 1.67 -6.24
N HIS A 93 -19.60 2.55 -6.38
CA HIS A 93 -19.30 3.26 -7.62
C HIS A 93 -18.33 2.52 -8.57
N GLN A 94 -17.97 1.26 -8.25
CA GLN A 94 -17.06 0.43 -9.06
C GLN A 94 -15.69 1.10 -9.31
N VAL A 95 -15.20 1.87 -8.34
CA VAL A 95 -13.91 2.56 -8.39
C VAL A 95 -12.82 1.65 -7.85
N THR A 96 -11.72 1.51 -8.60
CA THR A 96 -10.52 0.83 -8.07
C THR A 96 -9.78 1.79 -7.16
N ALA A 97 -9.87 1.58 -5.84
CA ALA A 97 -9.24 2.42 -4.84
C ALA A 97 -7.92 1.84 -4.33
N ILE A 98 -6.89 2.68 -4.26
CA ILE A 98 -5.61 2.42 -3.60
C ILE A 98 -5.55 3.29 -2.36
N TYR A 99 -5.16 2.69 -1.25
CA TYR A 99 -5.03 3.38 0.03
C TYR A 99 -3.61 3.19 0.55
N ASN A 100 -2.88 4.28 0.74
CA ASN A 100 -1.54 4.22 1.29
C ASN A 100 -1.62 4.13 2.81
N HIS A 101 -0.87 3.20 3.40
CA HIS A 101 -0.79 3.05 4.84
C HIS A 101 0.67 2.83 5.22
N GLU A 102 1.19 3.75 6.02
CA GLU A 102 2.52 3.68 6.59
C GLU A 102 2.49 2.86 7.87
N ASN A 103 3.37 1.86 7.95
CA ASN A 103 3.62 1.12 9.18
C ASN A 103 4.80 1.78 9.92
N PRO A 104 4.64 2.16 11.20
CA PRO A 104 5.73 2.77 11.96
C PRO A 104 6.93 1.82 12.18
N GLU A 105 6.77 0.51 12.03
CA GLU A 105 7.87 -0.45 12.12
C GLU A 105 8.63 -0.59 10.78
N MET A 106 9.87 -0.11 10.73
CA MET A 106 10.74 -0.23 9.55
C MET A 106 11.24 -1.67 9.29
N PHE A 107 11.35 -2.49 10.33
CA PHE A 107 11.96 -3.83 10.29
C PHE A 107 11.06 -4.88 10.96
N GLY A 108 9.84 -5.07 10.46
CA GLY A 108 8.96 -6.06 11.05
C GLY A 108 7.62 -6.22 10.35
N MET A 109 7.16 -7.47 10.29
CA MET A 109 5.75 -7.80 10.05
C MET A 109 5.11 -8.18 11.39
N SER A 110 4.98 -7.25 12.33
CA SER A 110 4.24 -7.51 13.58
C SER A 110 2.73 -7.39 13.35
N SER A 111 2.30 -6.47 12.45
CA SER A 111 0.92 -6.38 11.95
C SER A 111 0.90 -5.86 10.51
N MET A 112 0.13 -6.50 9.63
CA MET A 112 0.05 -6.11 8.20
C MET A 112 -0.68 -4.76 7.97
N MET A 113 -1.17 -4.09 9.02
CA MET A 113 -1.97 -2.85 8.95
C MET A 113 -2.16 -2.16 10.33
N GLY A 114 -1.23 -2.35 11.26
CA GLY A 114 -1.34 -1.80 12.63
C GLY A 114 -2.44 -2.45 13.48
N ASP A 115 -2.70 -1.84 14.64
CA ASP A 115 -3.68 -2.27 15.64
C ASP A 115 -5.16 -2.12 15.19
N TYR A 116 -5.41 -1.44 14.08
CA TYR A 116 -6.78 -1.06 13.66
C TYR A 116 -7.59 -2.19 13.00
N GLY A 117 -6.97 -3.33 12.70
CA GLY A 117 -7.68 -4.52 12.16
C GLY A 117 -8.35 -4.30 10.80
N VAL A 118 -7.91 -3.29 10.05
CA VAL A 118 -8.50 -2.84 8.79
C VAL A 118 -8.15 -3.72 7.58
N SER A 119 -7.22 -4.67 7.75
CA SER A 119 -6.85 -5.65 6.71
C SER A 119 -8.00 -6.52 6.23
N SER A 120 -9.06 -6.67 7.02
CA SER A 120 -10.27 -7.39 6.66
C SER A 120 -11.14 -6.68 5.61
N LEU A 121 -11.06 -5.34 5.56
CA LEU A 121 -11.89 -4.48 4.71
C LEU A 121 -11.39 -4.41 3.27
N VAL A 122 -10.08 -4.52 3.07
CA VAL A 122 -9.46 -4.50 1.74
C VAL A 122 -9.39 -5.89 1.12
N ASP A 123 -9.47 -5.94 -0.21
CA ASP A 123 -9.39 -7.20 -0.94
C ASP A 123 -7.95 -7.61 -1.23
N ASN A 124 -7.06 -6.62 -1.45
CA ASN A 124 -5.65 -6.80 -1.78
C ASN A 124 -4.76 -6.03 -0.82
N ILE A 125 -3.58 -6.57 -0.51
CA ILE A 125 -2.54 -5.91 0.28
C ILE A 125 -1.21 -6.07 -0.45
N ILE A 126 -0.59 -4.94 -0.77
CA ILE A 126 0.75 -4.83 -1.32
C ILE A 126 1.64 -4.27 -0.21
N LEU A 127 2.65 -5.03 0.18
CA LEU A 127 3.65 -4.62 1.15
C LEU A 127 4.88 -4.07 0.42
N LEU A 128 5.28 -2.86 0.78
CA LEU A 128 6.60 -2.30 0.47
C LEU A 128 7.43 -2.32 1.75
N ASN A 129 8.63 -2.89 1.71
CA ASN A 129 9.51 -2.93 2.86
C ASN A 129 10.99 -2.87 2.44
N TRP A 130 11.82 -2.36 3.34
CA TRP A 130 13.27 -2.42 3.18
C TRP A 130 13.78 -3.80 3.61
N VAL A 131 14.75 -4.32 2.86
CA VAL A 131 15.46 -5.57 3.16
C VAL A 131 16.93 -5.24 3.24
N GLU A 132 17.54 -5.48 4.39
CA GLU A 132 18.98 -5.30 4.59
C GLU A 132 19.74 -6.48 3.99
N LEU A 133 20.69 -6.19 3.11
CA LEU A 133 21.60 -7.15 2.50
C LEU A 133 23.03 -6.64 2.66
N GLY A 134 23.68 -7.09 3.74
CA GLY A 134 24.99 -6.58 4.13
C GLY A 134 24.88 -5.15 4.65
N ASP A 135 25.56 -4.22 3.98
CA ASP A 135 25.57 -2.78 4.25
C ASP A 135 24.58 -1.98 3.39
N VAL A 136 23.77 -2.66 2.56
CA VAL A 136 22.82 -2.02 1.64
C VAL A 136 21.37 -2.38 1.99
N SER A 137 20.54 -1.36 2.14
CA SER A 137 19.08 -1.50 2.22
C SER A 137 18.47 -1.47 0.82
N ARG A 138 17.71 -2.51 0.46
CA ARG A 138 17.04 -2.62 -0.83
C ARG A 138 15.53 -2.59 -0.65
N LEU A 139 14.82 -1.90 -1.55
CA LEU A 139 13.36 -1.85 -1.51
C LEU A 139 12.80 -3.16 -2.10
N ALA A 140 11.79 -3.71 -1.44
CA ALA A 140 11.12 -4.90 -1.90
C ALA A 140 9.60 -4.72 -1.91
N VAL A 141 8.94 -5.40 -2.85
CA VAL A 141 7.49 -5.44 -3.00
C VAL A 141 6.98 -6.87 -2.88
N THR A 142 5.91 -7.05 -2.10
CA THR A 142 5.26 -8.36 -1.90
C THR A 142 3.75 -8.21 -1.92
N VAL A 143 3.04 -9.03 -2.72
CA VAL A 143 1.58 -9.16 -2.61
C VAL A 143 1.28 -10.16 -1.49
N THR A 144 0.87 -9.66 -0.32
CA THR A 144 0.66 -10.49 0.88
C THR A 144 -0.75 -11.06 0.94
N LYS A 145 -1.72 -10.33 0.39
CA LYS A 145 -3.14 -10.71 0.31
C LYS A 145 -3.70 -10.34 -1.06
N MET A 146 -4.50 -11.24 -1.63
CA MET A 146 -5.33 -10.98 -2.80
C MET A 146 -6.59 -11.83 -2.67
N ARG A 147 -7.76 -11.24 -2.89
CA ARG A 147 -9.03 -11.97 -3.02
C ARG A 147 -9.37 -12.13 -4.50
N GLY A 148 -9.90 -13.29 -4.87
CA GLY A 148 -10.38 -13.54 -6.24
C GLY A 148 -9.37 -14.18 -7.21
N GLY A 149 -8.18 -14.58 -6.75
CA GLY A 149 -7.26 -15.36 -7.58
C GLY A 149 -6.08 -15.96 -6.80
N PRO A 150 -5.42 -17.00 -7.33
CA PRO A 150 -4.22 -17.54 -6.72
C PRO A 150 -3.08 -16.50 -6.77
N ILE A 151 -2.31 -16.39 -5.68
CA ILE A 151 -1.09 -15.58 -5.64
C ILE A 151 0.14 -16.42 -5.36
N SER A 152 1.22 -16.09 -6.05
CA SER A 152 2.56 -16.46 -5.62
C SER A 152 3.04 -15.38 -4.65
N ARG A 153 3.17 -15.70 -3.36
CA ARG A 153 3.68 -14.79 -2.32
C ARG A 153 5.20 -14.64 -2.43
N VAL A 154 5.63 -14.05 -3.54
CA VAL A 154 7.04 -13.84 -3.86
C VAL A 154 7.39 -12.38 -3.64
N THR A 155 8.39 -12.16 -2.80
CA THR A 155 9.03 -10.85 -2.62
C THR A 155 9.93 -10.57 -3.82
N ARG A 156 9.80 -9.37 -4.39
CA ARG A 156 10.60 -8.90 -5.52
C ARG A 156 11.32 -7.63 -5.13
N GLU A 157 12.59 -7.54 -5.51
CA GLU A 157 13.34 -6.29 -5.39
C GLU A 157 12.78 -5.25 -6.36
N CYS A 158 12.73 -4.00 -5.93
CA CYS A 158 12.34 -2.88 -6.76
C CYS A 158 13.27 -1.68 -6.55
N GLU A 159 13.27 -0.80 -7.54
CA GLU A 159 14.04 0.43 -7.55
C GLU A 159 13.17 1.58 -8.06
N VAL A 160 13.44 2.79 -7.59
CA VAL A 160 12.83 4.01 -8.09
C VAL A 160 13.90 4.73 -8.90
N VAL A 161 13.63 4.95 -10.18
CA VAL A 161 14.58 5.54 -11.13
C VAL A 161 14.06 6.90 -11.59
N ASP A 162 14.91 7.91 -11.52
CA ASP A 162 14.59 9.27 -11.96
C ASP A 162 14.14 9.28 -13.43
N GLY A 163 13.06 10.00 -13.70
CA GLY A 163 12.45 10.09 -15.03
C GLY A 163 11.75 8.82 -15.52
N VAL A 164 11.73 7.72 -14.75
CA VAL A 164 11.13 6.43 -15.17
C VAL A 164 10.09 5.92 -14.16
N GLY A 165 10.32 6.12 -12.86
CA GLY A 165 9.44 5.63 -11.79
C GLY A 165 9.89 4.30 -11.20
N MET A 166 8.94 3.57 -10.62
CA MET A 166 9.24 2.31 -9.93
C MET A 166 9.39 1.16 -10.93
N ARG A 167 10.52 0.44 -10.87
CA ARG A 167 10.77 -0.79 -11.63
C ARG A 167 10.84 -1.98 -10.68
N VAL A 168 10.06 -3.02 -10.97
CA VAL A 168 10.11 -4.31 -10.26
C VAL A 168 11.11 -5.22 -10.99
N LEU A 169 12.16 -5.65 -10.30
CA LEU A 169 13.22 -6.46 -10.87
C LEU A 169 12.75 -7.89 -11.13
N ALA A 170 13.33 -8.50 -12.17
CA ALA A 170 13.12 -9.90 -12.46
C ALA A 170 13.74 -10.75 -11.33
N ARG A 171 12.97 -11.72 -10.83
CA ARG A 171 13.48 -12.68 -9.86
C ARG A 171 14.25 -13.77 -10.60
N THR A 172 15.58 -13.73 -10.54
CA THR A 172 16.44 -14.81 -11.02
C THR A 172 16.69 -15.78 -9.87
N ILE A 173 16.01 -16.92 -9.86
CA ILE A 173 16.37 -18.02 -8.96
C ILE A 173 17.38 -18.87 -9.71
N SER A 174 18.49 -19.25 -9.08
CA SER A 174 19.37 -20.26 -9.66
C SER A 174 18.55 -21.53 -9.97
N PRO A 175 18.64 -22.09 -11.19
CA PRO A 175 17.81 -23.22 -11.61
C PRO A 175 17.97 -24.48 -10.72
N ASN A 176 19.03 -24.54 -9.91
CA ASN A 176 19.32 -25.63 -8.98
C ASN A 176 18.62 -25.50 -7.61
N VAL A 177 17.88 -24.42 -7.33
CA VAL A 177 17.13 -24.30 -6.07
C VAL A 177 15.76 -24.96 -6.24
N GLN A 178 15.66 -26.25 -5.95
CA GLN A 178 14.38 -26.92 -5.86
C GLN A 178 13.66 -26.50 -4.56
N PRO A 179 12.39 -26.04 -4.63
CA PRO A 179 11.62 -25.77 -3.43
C PRO A 179 11.45 -27.07 -2.64
N THR A 180 12.05 -27.14 -1.47
CA THR A 180 11.86 -28.30 -0.58
C THR A 180 10.48 -28.16 0.08
N PRO A 181 9.65 -29.22 0.13
CA PRO A 181 8.37 -29.18 0.85
C PRO A 181 8.56 -28.78 2.32
N PHE A 182 7.53 -28.19 2.95
CA PHE A 182 7.60 -27.79 4.36
C PHE A 182 7.96 -28.92 5.31
N ALA A 183 7.68 -30.18 4.95
CA ALA A 183 8.10 -31.35 5.70
C ALA A 183 9.64 -31.46 5.89
N GLY A 184 10.42 -30.77 5.06
CA GLY A 184 11.88 -30.73 5.14
C GLY A 184 12.45 -29.60 6.01
N TYR A 185 11.62 -28.89 6.78
CA TYR A 185 12.04 -27.78 7.64
C TYR A 185 11.48 -27.90 9.06
N HIS A 186 12.23 -27.47 10.07
CA HIS A 186 11.74 -27.25 11.43
C HIS A 186 11.68 -25.76 11.76
N GLY A 187 10.93 -25.40 12.80
CA GLY A 187 10.83 -24.00 13.22
C GLY A 187 10.10 -23.09 12.21
N LEU A 188 9.12 -23.62 11.46
CA LEU A 188 8.38 -22.85 10.44
C LEU A 188 7.76 -21.54 10.94
N LEU A 189 7.46 -21.45 12.24
CA LEU A 189 6.92 -20.25 12.87
C LEU A 189 8.00 -19.25 13.35
N ALA A 190 9.27 -19.66 13.40
CA ALA A 190 10.36 -18.90 14.00
C ALA A 190 10.92 -17.76 13.11
N ARG A 191 10.27 -17.46 11.98
CA ARG A 191 10.72 -16.51 10.92
C ARG A 191 12.07 -16.84 10.25
N SER A 192 12.85 -17.76 10.84
CA SER A 192 14.09 -18.32 10.31
C SER A 192 14.00 -19.86 10.29
N PRO A 193 13.21 -20.46 9.37
CA PRO A 193 13.10 -21.91 9.28
C PRO A 193 14.43 -22.52 8.85
N GLU A 194 14.83 -23.57 9.56
CA GLU A 194 16.06 -24.31 9.29
C GLU A 194 15.71 -25.58 8.53
N ARG A 195 16.56 -25.96 7.59
CA ARG A 195 16.37 -27.19 6.81
C ARG A 195 16.70 -28.38 7.72
N CYS A 196 15.82 -29.37 7.75
CA CYS A 196 16.12 -30.65 8.36
C CYS A 196 17.34 -31.25 7.62
N PRO A 197 18.40 -31.66 8.35
CA PRO A 197 19.49 -32.40 7.75
C PRO A 197 18.92 -33.67 7.11
N SER A 198 19.33 -33.97 5.87
CA SER A 198 18.90 -35.18 5.19
C SER A 198 19.53 -36.41 5.86
N GLY A 199 18.76 -37.08 6.72
CA GLY A 199 19.05 -38.43 7.21
C GLY A 199 19.40 -38.55 8.70
N THR A 200 18.45 -39.08 9.46
CA THR A 200 18.64 -40.27 10.32
C THR A 200 17.49 -41.22 10.04
#